data_AF-A0A659UTT8-F1
#
_entry.id   AF-A0A659UTT8-F1
#
_cell.length_a   1.000
_cell.length_b   1.000
_cell.length_c   1.000
_cell.angle_alpha   90.00
_cell.angle_beta   90.00
_cell.angle_gamma   90.00
#
_symmetry.space_group_name_H-M   'P 1'
#
loop_
_entity.id
_entity.type
_entity.pdbx_description
1 polymer ?
#
loop_
_entity_poly.entity_id
_entity_poly.type
_entity_poly.pdbx_seq_one_letter_code
_entity_poly.pdbx_strand_id
1 'polypeptide(L)'
;MLRRESPAPPIKVDDWLRGEPLANFHPGKVYLLEFWATWCGPCMAVMPHLTQLQEKYQDSGFEVIGVAAREQGPTAEETRTSLDAWLTERFPNLNYRIALDYTGEMNRLWMEPSSSLGIPASFLVGRDGHIAFIGHAAELDDVLPKVLNGSWRNSDEAQRADARRIATNQGTARELALTGPIYAKLQPAMQAEDWTAALSAIEEGLALLPDYIGFRETHADLLLHKLRDMQTGLPAMRQLVEDAIDKKFKAVSWMVMALNQLFDPAMDNSHIPRAERFAMGDELSEQILTLNPPQGEGPLKFRWYVPVAQYYYESGNKDRAIALIEVALKSLGNPGTMPDHIKQYYLTPLLQALANYTGENACSGDLCVVPQTTAAENQSAVA
;
A
#
# COMPACT_ATOMS: atom_id res chain seq x y z
N MET A 1 12.26 -22.87 -9.85
CA MET A 1 12.00 -21.76 -8.92
C MET A 1 13.33 -21.32 -8.34
N LEU A 2 13.70 -20.06 -8.51
CA LEU A 2 14.88 -19.44 -7.90
C LEU A 2 14.61 -19.21 -6.41
N ARG A 3 15.53 -19.66 -5.57
CA ARG A 3 15.40 -19.64 -4.10
C ARG A 3 16.77 -19.64 -3.45
N ARG A 4 16.82 -19.57 -2.12
CA ARG A 4 18.07 -19.79 -1.35
C ARG A 4 18.76 -21.08 -1.81
N GLU A 5 20.09 -21.07 -1.92
CA GLU A 5 20.94 -22.15 -2.47
C GLU A 5 20.82 -22.41 -3.97
N SER A 6 20.01 -21.64 -4.70
CA SER A 6 20.05 -21.73 -6.16
C SER A 6 21.31 -21.05 -6.67
N PRO A 7 21.96 -21.57 -7.74
CA PRO A 7 22.98 -20.80 -8.45
C PRO A 7 22.39 -19.46 -8.90
N ALA A 8 23.15 -18.38 -8.73
CA ALA A 8 22.72 -17.07 -9.20
C ALA A 8 22.57 -17.10 -10.74
N PRO A 9 21.45 -16.61 -11.30
CA PRO A 9 21.33 -16.45 -12.74
C PRO A 9 22.40 -15.50 -13.29
N PRO A 10 22.70 -15.52 -14.59
CA PRO A 10 23.66 -14.57 -15.16
C PRO A 10 23.12 -13.13 -15.11
N ILE A 11 24.03 -12.16 -15.16
CA ILE A 11 23.70 -10.75 -15.37
C ILE A 11 23.57 -10.53 -16.89
N LYS A 12 22.36 -10.22 -17.35
CA LYS A 12 22.04 -9.89 -18.75
C LYS A 12 21.33 -8.55 -18.80
N VAL A 13 22.12 -7.49 -18.81
CA VAL A 13 21.65 -6.10 -18.80
C VAL A 13 21.89 -5.48 -20.17
N ASP A 14 21.06 -4.53 -20.55
CA ASP A 14 21.20 -3.81 -21.82
C ASP A 14 22.36 -2.81 -21.77
N ASP A 15 22.60 -2.19 -20.61
CA ASP A 15 23.69 -1.24 -20.42
C ASP A 15 24.07 -1.05 -18.93
N TRP A 16 25.23 -0.43 -18.69
CA TRP A 16 25.70 0.05 -17.40
C TRP A 16 25.75 1.58 -17.39
N LEU A 17 25.01 2.20 -16.46
CA LEU A 17 24.95 3.65 -16.32
C LEU A 17 26.01 4.18 -15.34
N ARG A 18 26.31 3.42 -14.28
CA ARG A 18 27.28 3.80 -13.24
C ARG A 18 28.17 2.61 -12.91
N GLY A 19 29.44 2.91 -12.65
CA GLY A 19 30.47 1.93 -12.31
C GLY A 19 30.88 1.02 -13.49
N GLU A 20 31.97 0.28 -13.29
CA GLU A 20 32.51 -0.60 -14.33
C GLU A 20 31.56 -1.78 -14.62
N PRO A 21 31.34 -2.15 -15.90
CA PRO A 21 30.53 -3.31 -16.26
C PRO A 21 30.95 -4.59 -15.53
N LEU A 22 29.97 -5.36 -15.03
CA LEU A 22 30.19 -6.64 -14.38
C LEU A 22 29.69 -7.80 -15.25
N ALA A 23 30.60 -8.51 -15.91
CA ALA A 23 30.25 -9.63 -16.77
C ALA A 23 29.80 -10.89 -16.00
N ASN A 24 30.41 -11.16 -14.84
CA ASN A 24 30.12 -12.34 -14.01
C ASN A 24 30.35 -12.05 -12.52
N PHE A 25 29.73 -12.85 -11.65
CA PHE A 25 30.04 -12.84 -10.21
C PHE A 25 31.43 -13.41 -9.94
N HIS A 26 32.24 -12.69 -9.18
CA HIS A 26 33.58 -13.14 -8.82
C HIS A 26 33.54 -13.99 -7.53
N PRO A 27 34.21 -15.16 -7.51
CA PRO A 27 34.35 -15.94 -6.29
C PRO A 27 34.94 -15.12 -5.14
N GLY A 28 34.44 -15.34 -3.93
CA GLY A 28 34.90 -14.64 -2.72
C GLY A 28 34.17 -13.33 -2.42
N LYS A 29 33.39 -12.78 -3.37
CA LYS A 29 32.61 -11.55 -3.19
C LYS A 29 31.13 -11.83 -2.91
N VAL A 30 30.49 -10.92 -2.18
CA VAL A 30 29.04 -10.91 -1.95
C VAL A 30 28.43 -9.79 -2.78
N TYR A 31 27.38 -10.09 -3.54
CA TYR A 31 26.70 -9.10 -4.37
C TYR A 31 25.26 -8.89 -3.90
N LEU A 32 24.83 -7.64 -3.83
CA LEU A 32 23.42 -7.27 -3.74
C LEU A 32 22.93 -6.84 -5.12
N LEU A 33 21.92 -7.52 -5.66
CA LEU A 33 21.14 -7.02 -6.78
C LEU A 33 19.85 -6.41 -6.23
N GLU A 34 19.67 -5.11 -6.44
CA GLU A 34 18.46 -4.39 -6.07
C GLU A 34 17.68 -3.99 -7.33
N PHE A 35 16.49 -4.56 -7.52
CA PHE A 35 15.60 -4.21 -8.63
C PHE A 35 14.78 -2.97 -8.28
N TRP A 36 14.83 -1.94 -9.12
CA TRP A 36 14.21 -0.64 -8.86
C TRP A 36 13.74 0.06 -10.14
N ALA A 37 12.98 1.16 -10.00
CA ALA A 37 12.58 2.04 -11.10
C ALA A 37 12.41 3.49 -10.64
N THR A 38 12.50 4.46 -11.56
CA THR A 38 12.37 5.90 -11.32
C THR A 38 11.00 6.31 -10.77
N TRP A 39 9.94 5.61 -11.19
CA TRP A 39 8.57 5.83 -10.72
C TRP A 39 8.27 5.15 -9.37
N CYS A 40 9.17 4.31 -8.87
CA CYS A 40 8.98 3.56 -7.64
C CYS A 40 9.42 4.40 -6.42
N GLY A 41 8.45 5.04 -5.75
CA GLY A 41 8.64 5.80 -4.52
C GLY A 41 9.46 5.09 -3.43
N PRO A 42 9.06 3.87 -3.01
CA PRO A 42 9.81 3.09 -2.03
C PRO A 42 11.24 2.75 -2.47
N CYS A 43 11.47 2.51 -3.77
CA CYS A 43 12.80 2.21 -4.29
C CYS A 43 13.74 3.41 -4.10
N MET A 44 13.28 4.62 -4.45
CA MET A 44 14.05 5.85 -4.23
C MET A 44 14.40 6.06 -2.75
N ALA A 45 13.50 5.71 -1.84
CA ALA A 45 13.72 5.86 -0.40
C ALA A 45 14.83 4.95 0.13
N VAL A 46 15.07 3.78 -0.50
CA VAL A 46 16.10 2.83 -0.05
C VAL A 46 17.48 3.07 -0.69
N MET A 47 17.57 3.76 -1.84
CA MET A 47 18.86 3.98 -2.52
C MET A 47 19.94 4.63 -1.63
N PRO A 48 19.66 5.66 -0.80
CA PRO A 48 20.67 6.22 0.11
C PRO A 48 21.17 5.22 1.16
N HIS A 49 20.31 4.30 1.60
CA HIS A 49 20.70 3.22 2.52
C HIS A 49 21.64 2.22 1.82
N LEU A 50 21.40 1.91 0.55
CA LEU A 50 22.30 1.05 -0.24
C LEU A 50 23.68 1.69 -0.44
N THR A 51 23.75 3.00 -0.65
CA THR A 51 25.03 3.74 -0.66
C THR A 51 25.80 3.55 0.65
N GLN A 52 25.11 3.65 1.80
CA GLN A 52 25.74 3.45 3.11
C GLN A 52 26.21 2.00 3.31
N LEU A 53 25.43 1.01 2.87
CA LEU A 53 25.82 -0.39 2.93
C LEU A 53 27.05 -0.67 2.06
N GLN A 54 27.10 -0.09 0.85
CA GLN A 54 28.27 -0.17 -0.04
C GLN A 54 29.51 0.39 0.67
N GLU A 55 29.45 1.59 1.26
CA GLU A 55 30.59 2.21 1.96
C GLU A 55 31.06 1.38 3.15
N LYS A 56 30.10 0.87 3.93
CA LYS A 56 30.36 0.15 5.17
C LYS A 56 31.01 -1.22 4.93
N TYR A 57 30.63 -1.91 3.86
CA TYR A 57 31.03 -3.31 3.63
C TYR A 57 31.91 -3.53 2.39
N GLN A 58 32.27 -2.51 1.62
CA GLN A 58 33.14 -2.65 0.44
C GLN A 58 34.43 -3.42 0.74
N ASP A 59 35.10 -3.11 1.87
CA ASP A 59 36.34 -3.77 2.28
C ASP A 59 36.14 -5.22 2.74
N SER A 60 34.89 -5.62 2.99
CA SER A 60 34.50 -7.01 3.30
C SER A 60 34.17 -7.84 2.05
N GLY A 61 34.42 -7.28 0.85
CA GLY A 61 34.13 -7.91 -0.42
C GLY A 61 32.65 -7.83 -0.83
N PHE A 62 31.94 -6.79 -0.38
CA PHE A 62 30.54 -6.54 -0.72
C PHE A 62 30.40 -5.53 -1.88
N GLU A 63 29.51 -5.81 -2.84
CA GLU A 63 29.20 -4.91 -3.94
C GLU A 63 27.69 -4.83 -4.21
N VAL A 64 27.20 -3.61 -4.39
CA VAL A 64 25.81 -3.33 -4.76
C VAL A 64 25.69 -3.11 -6.27
N ILE A 65 24.61 -3.65 -6.84
CA ILE A 65 24.18 -3.48 -8.22
C ILE A 65 22.70 -3.08 -8.21
N GLY A 66 22.41 -1.83 -8.51
CA GLY A 66 21.03 -1.39 -8.77
C GLY A 66 20.63 -1.74 -10.19
N VAL A 67 19.62 -2.59 -10.35
CA VAL A 67 19.06 -2.97 -11.65
C VAL A 67 17.81 -2.11 -11.90
N ALA A 68 17.97 -1.08 -12.74
CA ALA A 68 16.86 -0.26 -13.20
C ALA A 68 15.99 -1.11 -14.14
N ALA A 69 14.90 -1.60 -13.59
CA ALA A 69 14.00 -2.58 -14.17
C ALA A 69 12.62 -1.96 -14.33
N ARG A 70 11.89 -2.31 -15.39
CA ARG A 70 10.54 -1.78 -15.65
C ARG A 70 10.51 -0.26 -15.87
N GLU A 71 11.62 0.31 -16.32
CA GLU A 71 11.62 1.64 -16.93
C GLU A 71 10.79 1.61 -18.23
N GLN A 72 10.14 2.73 -18.54
CA GLN A 72 9.37 2.87 -19.77
C GLN A 72 9.95 4.02 -20.59
N GLY A 73 10.29 3.73 -21.84
CA GLY A 73 10.68 4.72 -22.83
C GLY A 73 10.55 4.14 -24.23
N PRO A 74 10.59 4.98 -25.28
CA PRO A 74 10.38 4.53 -26.66
C PRO A 74 11.52 3.61 -27.15
N THR A 75 12.74 3.87 -26.70
CA THR A 75 13.93 3.08 -27.03
C THR A 75 14.84 2.88 -25.81
N ALA A 76 15.73 1.89 -25.89
CA ALA A 76 16.74 1.65 -24.85
C ALA A 76 17.67 2.85 -24.66
N GLU A 77 18.08 3.52 -25.75
CA GLU A 77 18.99 4.66 -25.74
C GLU A 77 18.36 5.91 -25.09
N GLU A 78 17.10 6.21 -25.43
CA GLU A 78 16.36 7.31 -24.82
C GLU A 78 16.09 7.06 -23.34
N THR A 79 15.73 5.82 -23.00
CA THR A 79 15.53 5.40 -21.60
C THR A 79 16.83 5.55 -20.81
N ARG A 80 17.94 5.05 -21.35
CA ARG A 80 19.28 5.17 -20.75
C ARG A 80 19.65 6.63 -20.51
N THR A 81 19.48 7.49 -21.51
CA THR A 81 19.83 8.92 -21.42
C THR A 81 18.98 9.64 -20.37
N SER A 82 17.68 9.38 -20.35
CA SER A 82 16.75 9.96 -19.37
C SER A 82 17.07 9.51 -17.95
N LEU A 83 17.34 8.21 -17.78
CA LEU A 83 17.71 7.63 -16.50
C LEU A 83 19.06 8.15 -15.99
N ASP A 84 20.03 8.34 -16.88
CA ASP A 84 21.35 8.89 -16.57
C ASP A 84 21.27 10.33 -16.04
N ALA A 85 20.51 11.18 -16.72
CA ALA A 85 20.24 12.55 -16.28
C ALA A 85 19.55 12.57 -14.91
N TRP A 86 18.51 11.73 -14.75
CA TRP A 86 17.76 11.63 -13.50
C TRP A 86 18.62 11.17 -12.32
N LEU A 87 19.51 10.18 -12.53
CA LEU A 87 20.44 9.71 -11.49
C LEU A 87 21.41 10.80 -11.07
N THR A 88 21.93 11.57 -12.04
CA THR A 88 22.85 12.68 -11.77
C THR A 88 22.19 13.78 -10.93
N GLU A 89 20.94 14.11 -11.23
CA GLU A 89 20.19 15.12 -10.50
C GLU A 89 19.77 14.65 -9.10
N ARG A 90 19.23 13.43 -9.00
CA ARG A 90 18.54 12.95 -7.79
C ARG A 90 19.45 12.22 -6.83
N PHE A 91 20.51 11.58 -7.33
CA PHE A 91 21.45 10.76 -6.57
C PHE A 91 22.91 11.04 -6.96
N PRO A 92 23.39 12.30 -6.83
CA PRO A 92 24.74 12.69 -7.26
C PRO A 92 25.86 11.96 -6.51
N ASN A 93 25.58 11.43 -5.31
CA ASN A 93 26.54 10.74 -4.46
C ASN A 93 26.41 9.21 -4.51
N LEU A 94 25.72 8.66 -5.53
CA LEU A 94 25.59 7.21 -5.69
C LEU A 94 26.96 6.58 -6.01
N ASN A 95 27.34 5.58 -5.22
CA ASN A 95 28.70 5.02 -5.22
C ASN A 95 28.76 3.54 -5.62
N TYR A 96 27.66 3.01 -6.16
CA TYR A 96 27.55 1.62 -6.58
C TYR A 96 27.13 1.50 -8.05
N ARG A 97 27.14 0.28 -8.59
CA ARG A 97 26.84 0.07 -10.00
C ARG A 97 25.36 0.24 -10.29
N ILE A 98 25.04 0.82 -11.44
CA ILE A 98 23.68 0.86 -11.96
C ILE A 98 23.65 0.22 -13.34
N ALA A 99 22.77 -0.76 -13.51
CA ALA A 99 22.51 -1.43 -14.77
C ALA A 99 21.08 -1.17 -15.26
N LEU A 100 20.89 -1.15 -16.58
CA LEU A 100 19.58 -1.03 -17.23
C LEU A 100 19.08 -2.41 -17.69
N ASP A 101 17.86 -2.75 -17.28
CA ASP A 101 17.08 -3.89 -17.79
C ASP A 101 15.89 -3.38 -18.59
N TYR A 102 16.17 -2.88 -19.80
CA TYR A 102 15.16 -2.35 -20.73
C TYR A 102 14.39 -3.49 -21.41
N THR A 103 15.09 -4.55 -21.82
CA THR A 103 14.48 -5.71 -22.49
C THR A 103 13.73 -6.64 -21.52
N GLY A 104 13.99 -6.53 -20.22
CA GLY A 104 13.35 -7.35 -19.20
C GLY A 104 14.03 -8.71 -18.96
N GLU A 105 15.22 -8.95 -19.53
CA GLU A 105 15.95 -10.20 -19.34
C GLU A 105 16.34 -10.42 -17.87
N MET A 106 16.70 -9.37 -17.12
CA MET A 106 16.96 -9.51 -15.68
C MET A 106 15.68 -9.88 -14.93
N ASN A 107 14.54 -9.23 -15.23
CA ASN A 107 13.25 -9.63 -14.67
C ASN A 107 12.94 -11.11 -14.96
N ARG A 108 13.09 -11.55 -16.21
CA ARG A 108 12.79 -12.93 -16.63
C ARG A 108 13.69 -13.97 -15.96
N LEU A 109 14.96 -13.64 -15.74
CA LEU A 109 15.93 -14.58 -15.15
C LEU A 109 15.90 -14.59 -13.61
N TRP A 110 15.57 -13.47 -12.98
CA TRP A 110 15.66 -13.30 -11.52
C TRP A 110 14.30 -13.19 -10.85
N MET A 111 13.45 -12.27 -11.31
CA MET A 111 12.19 -11.91 -10.64
C MET A 111 11.11 -12.98 -10.85
N GLU A 112 10.86 -13.38 -12.10
CA GLU A 112 9.82 -14.38 -12.40
C GLU A 112 10.09 -15.74 -11.73
N PRO A 113 11.31 -16.32 -11.83
CA PRO A 113 11.55 -17.64 -11.28
C PRO A 113 11.60 -17.63 -9.74
N SER A 114 11.86 -16.48 -9.12
CA SER A 114 11.79 -16.32 -7.66
C SER A 114 10.39 -15.97 -7.16
N SER A 115 9.44 -15.76 -8.07
CA SER A 115 8.10 -15.23 -7.79
C SER A 115 8.14 -13.88 -7.08
N SER A 116 9.14 -13.04 -7.35
CA SER A 116 9.16 -11.66 -6.87
C SER A 116 8.24 -10.82 -7.76
N LEU A 117 7.11 -10.38 -7.21
CA LEU A 117 6.02 -9.79 -7.99
C LEU A 117 6.18 -8.28 -8.22
N GLY A 118 6.89 -7.58 -7.33
CA GLY A 118 7.05 -6.14 -7.36
C GLY A 118 8.47 -5.68 -7.02
N ILE A 119 8.69 -4.37 -7.18
CA ILE A 119 9.91 -3.67 -6.79
C ILE A 119 9.60 -2.73 -5.60
N PRO A 120 10.56 -2.45 -4.70
CA PRO A 120 11.94 -2.96 -4.69
C PRO A 120 12.05 -4.45 -4.34
N ALA A 121 13.04 -5.12 -4.92
CA ALA A 121 13.37 -6.52 -4.62
C ALA A 121 14.88 -6.73 -4.55
N SER A 122 15.33 -7.31 -3.45
CA SER A 122 16.74 -7.53 -3.11
C SER A 122 17.13 -8.99 -3.28
N PHE A 123 18.28 -9.24 -3.91
CA PHE A 123 18.91 -10.57 -4.00
C PHE A 123 20.34 -10.49 -3.51
N LEU A 124 20.68 -11.22 -2.44
CA LEU A 124 22.08 -11.40 -2.06
C LEU A 124 22.63 -12.67 -2.70
N VAL A 125 23.71 -12.52 -3.46
CA VAL A 125 24.54 -13.60 -3.98
C VAL A 125 25.74 -13.76 -3.06
N GLY A 126 25.95 -14.94 -2.52
CA GLY A 126 27.09 -15.21 -1.65
C GLY A 126 28.39 -15.48 -2.40
N ARG A 127 29.47 -15.69 -1.62
CA ARG A 127 30.86 -15.84 -2.11
C ARG A 127 31.10 -16.97 -3.11
N ASP A 128 30.20 -17.93 -3.19
CA ASP A 128 30.24 -19.10 -4.07
C ASP A 128 29.25 -18.99 -5.24
N GLY A 129 28.70 -17.79 -5.49
CA GLY A 129 27.78 -17.55 -6.60
C GLY A 129 26.38 -18.09 -6.39
N HIS A 130 26.00 -18.52 -5.18
CA HIS A 130 24.64 -18.99 -4.88
C HIS A 130 23.82 -17.92 -4.16
N ILE A 131 22.51 -17.94 -4.37
CA ILE A 131 21.57 -17.03 -3.69
C ILE A 131 21.58 -17.32 -2.19
N ALA A 132 21.97 -16.31 -1.41
CA ALA A 132 21.94 -16.32 0.04
C ALA A 132 20.62 -15.76 0.61
N PHE A 133 20.01 -14.80 -0.07
CA PHE A 133 18.78 -14.14 0.37
C PHE A 133 18.00 -13.57 -0.81
N ILE A 134 16.67 -13.58 -0.70
CA ILE A 134 15.73 -12.86 -1.56
C ILE A 134 14.74 -12.19 -0.61
N GLY A 135 14.49 -10.88 -0.74
CA GLY A 135 13.57 -10.17 0.15
C GLY A 135 13.60 -8.65 -0.06
N HIS A 136 13.40 -7.89 1.01
CA HIS A 136 13.38 -6.42 0.96
C HIS A 136 14.67 -5.79 1.49
N ALA A 137 15.01 -4.61 0.97
CA ALA A 137 16.19 -3.86 1.39
C ALA A 137 16.19 -3.52 2.90
N ALA A 138 15.01 -3.35 3.50
CA ALA A 138 14.84 -3.10 4.93
C ALA A 138 15.35 -4.25 5.83
N GLU A 139 15.50 -5.47 5.30
CA GLU A 139 16.00 -6.63 6.04
C GLU A 139 17.54 -6.72 5.98
N LEU A 140 18.21 -5.93 5.14
CA LEU A 140 19.64 -6.08 4.86
C LEU A 140 20.53 -5.74 6.05
N ASP A 141 20.14 -4.82 6.93
CA ASP A 141 20.95 -4.48 8.11
C ASP A 141 21.13 -5.68 9.05
N ASP A 142 20.17 -6.60 9.10
CA ASP A 142 20.25 -7.84 9.87
C ASP A 142 20.87 -8.98 9.04
N VAL A 143 20.44 -9.14 7.78
CA VAL A 143 20.81 -10.29 6.96
C VAL A 143 22.24 -10.18 6.41
N LEU A 144 22.65 -9.01 5.91
CA LEU A 144 23.94 -8.84 5.23
C LEU A 144 25.14 -9.19 6.13
N PRO A 145 25.24 -8.74 7.40
CA PRO A 145 26.33 -9.14 8.28
C PRO A 145 26.42 -10.66 8.48
N LYS A 146 25.27 -11.34 8.60
CA LYS A 146 25.17 -12.80 8.74
C LYS A 146 25.57 -13.52 7.44
N VAL A 147 25.29 -12.94 6.28
CA VAL A 147 25.77 -13.45 4.99
C VAL A 147 27.28 -13.28 4.88
N LEU A 148 27.82 -12.12 5.24
CA LEU A 148 29.26 -11.81 5.17
C LEU A 148 30.09 -12.69 6.13
N ASN A 149 29.58 -13.05 7.30
CA ASN A 149 30.28 -13.94 8.22
C ASN A 149 29.97 -15.43 8.02
N GLY A 150 29.08 -15.77 7.06
CA GLY A 150 28.73 -17.15 6.70
C GLY A 150 27.70 -17.83 7.60
N SER A 151 27.16 -17.15 8.63
CA SER A 151 26.17 -17.71 9.55
C SER A 151 24.75 -17.75 9.01
N TRP A 152 24.43 -16.97 7.96
CA TRP A 152 23.06 -16.89 7.44
C TRP A 152 22.64 -18.15 6.69
N ARG A 153 23.40 -18.53 5.66
CA ARG A 153 22.82 -19.29 4.55
C ARG A 153 22.23 -20.62 5.01
N ASN A 154 22.96 -21.41 5.78
CA ASN A 154 22.53 -22.73 6.27
C ASN A 154 21.72 -22.67 7.57
N SER A 155 21.30 -21.48 8.03
CA SER A 155 20.54 -21.33 9.26
C SER A 155 19.07 -21.68 9.07
N ASP A 156 18.43 -22.14 10.14
CA ASP A 156 16.97 -22.31 10.17
C ASP A 156 16.24 -20.97 9.97
N GLU A 157 16.87 -19.86 10.36
CA GLU A 157 16.33 -18.51 10.15
C GLU A 157 16.17 -18.20 8.66
N ALA A 158 17.23 -18.42 7.87
CA ALA A 158 17.22 -18.25 6.42
C ALA A 158 16.22 -19.19 5.73
N GLN A 159 16.15 -20.45 6.18
CA GLN A 159 15.19 -21.41 5.63
C GLN A 159 13.74 -20.98 5.89
N ARG A 160 13.43 -20.51 7.11
CA ARG A 160 12.09 -20.01 7.44
C ARG A 160 11.76 -18.73 6.69
N ALA A 161 12.72 -17.81 6.53
CA ALA A 161 12.53 -16.57 5.79
C ALA A 161 12.18 -16.85 4.32
N ASP A 162 12.96 -17.70 3.64
CA ASP A 162 12.72 -18.06 2.24
C ASP A 162 11.40 -18.83 2.06
N ALA A 163 11.08 -19.77 2.97
CA ALA A 163 9.80 -20.48 2.96
C ALA A 163 8.60 -19.55 3.13
N ARG A 164 8.65 -18.58 4.06
CA ARG A 164 7.59 -17.58 4.25
C ARG A 164 7.41 -16.73 3.00
N ARG A 165 8.50 -16.18 2.46
CA ARG A 165 8.49 -15.37 1.23
C ARG A 165 7.84 -16.12 0.07
N ILE A 166 8.25 -17.38 -0.15
CA ILE A 166 7.68 -18.23 -1.20
C ILE A 166 6.18 -18.42 -1.00
N ALA A 167 5.75 -18.77 0.22
CA ALA A 167 4.34 -18.98 0.52
C ALA A 167 3.51 -17.71 0.30
N THR A 168 3.99 -16.56 0.78
CA THR A 168 3.34 -15.26 0.58
C THR A 168 3.22 -14.92 -0.90
N ASN A 169 4.33 -14.96 -1.65
CA ASN A 169 4.33 -14.59 -3.06
C ASN A 169 3.49 -15.53 -3.92
N GLN A 170 3.46 -16.83 -3.61
CA GLN A 170 2.56 -17.77 -4.28
C GLN A 170 1.09 -17.48 -3.96
N GLY A 171 0.78 -17.09 -2.72
CA GLY A 171 -0.56 -16.62 -2.34
C GLY A 171 -0.98 -15.40 -3.17
N THR A 172 -0.14 -14.36 -3.20
CA THR A 172 -0.39 -13.15 -3.99
C THR A 172 -0.47 -13.43 -5.49
N ALA A 173 0.38 -14.31 -6.03
CA ALA A 173 0.34 -14.65 -7.45
C ALA A 173 -0.98 -15.37 -7.83
N ARG A 174 -1.47 -16.27 -6.96
CA ARG A 174 -2.78 -16.92 -7.15
C ARG A 174 -3.91 -15.90 -7.09
N GLU A 175 -3.87 -14.99 -6.12
CA GLU A 175 -4.84 -13.91 -6.02
C GLU A 175 -4.85 -13.02 -7.27
N LEU A 176 -3.69 -12.58 -7.76
CA LEU A 176 -3.57 -11.79 -8.99
C LEU A 176 -4.04 -12.54 -10.23
N ALA A 177 -3.79 -13.85 -10.33
CA ALA A 177 -4.26 -14.67 -11.43
C ALA A 177 -5.80 -14.75 -11.48
N LEU A 178 -6.45 -14.71 -10.32
CA LEU A 178 -7.91 -14.73 -10.20
C LEU A 178 -8.50 -13.32 -10.38
N THR A 179 -7.87 -12.28 -9.84
CA THR A 179 -8.39 -10.91 -9.87
C THR A 179 -8.07 -10.17 -11.17
N GLY A 180 -6.95 -10.48 -11.83
CA GLY A 180 -6.50 -9.82 -13.06
C GLY A 180 -7.54 -9.80 -14.19
N PRO A 181 -8.13 -10.96 -14.57
CA PRO A 181 -9.19 -11.01 -15.58
C PRO A 181 -10.44 -10.20 -15.20
N ILE A 182 -10.77 -10.13 -13.90
CA ILE A 182 -11.90 -9.35 -13.39
C ILE A 182 -11.61 -7.85 -13.54
N TYR A 183 -10.44 -7.40 -13.10
CA TYR A 183 -10.05 -5.99 -13.26
C TYR A 183 -9.91 -5.57 -14.73
N ALA A 184 -9.48 -6.46 -15.62
CA ALA A 184 -9.43 -6.21 -17.06
C ALA A 184 -10.81 -5.95 -17.68
N LYS A 185 -11.89 -6.51 -17.11
CA LYS A 185 -13.28 -6.20 -17.48
C LYS A 185 -13.81 -4.96 -16.77
N LEU A 186 -13.52 -4.85 -15.47
CA LEU A 186 -14.01 -3.79 -14.60
C LEU A 186 -13.50 -2.40 -15.01
N GLN A 187 -12.19 -2.26 -15.22
CA GLN A 187 -11.56 -0.96 -15.48
C GLN A 187 -12.16 -0.21 -16.68
N PRO A 188 -12.28 -0.81 -17.87
CA PRO A 188 -12.91 -0.11 -19.00
C PRO A 188 -14.39 0.18 -18.76
N ALA A 189 -15.14 -0.70 -18.07
CA ALA A 189 -16.54 -0.46 -17.73
C ALA A 189 -16.69 0.75 -16.78
N MET A 190 -15.84 0.84 -15.75
CA MET A 190 -15.79 1.99 -14.84
C MET A 190 -15.43 3.29 -15.56
N GLN A 191 -14.47 3.26 -16.51
CA GLN A 191 -14.08 4.43 -17.30
C GLN A 191 -15.17 4.90 -18.26
N ALA A 192 -15.96 3.96 -18.80
CA ALA A 192 -17.08 4.25 -19.68
C ALA A 192 -18.38 4.59 -18.91
N GLU A 193 -18.34 4.56 -17.57
CA GLU A 193 -19.52 4.69 -16.71
C GLU A 193 -20.62 3.64 -17.01
N ASP A 194 -20.22 2.48 -17.55
CA ASP A 194 -21.10 1.34 -17.76
C ASP A 194 -21.24 0.55 -16.44
N TRP A 195 -22.09 1.07 -15.55
CA TRP A 195 -22.28 0.52 -14.20
C TRP A 195 -22.85 -0.89 -14.22
N THR A 196 -23.63 -1.25 -15.24
CA THR A 196 -24.17 -2.60 -15.39
C THR A 196 -23.07 -3.59 -15.75
N ALA A 197 -22.21 -3.25 -16.71
CA ALA A 197 -21.05 -4.08 -17.05
C ALA A 197 -20.05 -4.16 -15.88
N ALA A 198 -19.83 -3.06 -15.16
CA ALA A 198 -18.99 -3.03 -13.98
C ALA A 198 -19.53 -3.96 -12.86
N LEU A 199 -20.85 -3.91 -12.61
CA LEU A 199 -21.50 -4.78 -11.63
C LEU A 199 -21.35 -6.25 -12.02
N SER A 200 -21.62 -6.59 -13.27
CA SER A 200 -21.48 -7.97 -13.77
C SER A 200 -20.05 -8.49 -13.63
N ALA A 201 -19.04 -7.66 -13.91
CA ALA A 201 -17.64 -8.04 -13.71
C ALA A 201 -17.30 -8.30 -12.24
N ILE A 202 -17.79 -7.45 -11.32
CA ILE A 202 -17.58 -7.64 -9.89
C ILE A 202 -18.30 -8.87 -9.35
N GLU A 203 -19.52 -9.15 -9.80
CA GLU A 203 -20.27 -10.34 -9.40
C GLU A 203 -19.57 -11.64 -9.86
N GLU A 204 -18.98 -11.65 -11.05
CA GLU A 204 -18.10 -12.74 -11.50
C GLU A 204 -16.88 -12.89 -10.56
N GLY A 205 -16.28 -11.76 -10.15
CA GLY A 205 -15.19 -11.74 -9.20
C GLY A 205 -15.58 -12.29 -7.82
N LEU A 206 -16.75 -11.92 -7.30
CA LEU A 206 -17.28 -12.40 -6.02
C LEU A 206 -17.64 -13.89 -6.08
N ALA A 207 -18.09 -14.40 -7.23
CA ALA A 207 -18.33 -15.84 -7.41
C ALA A 207 -17.03 -16.66 -7.32
N LEU A 208 -15.89 -16.09 -7.72
CA LEU A 208 -14.55 -16.72 -7.61
C LEU A 208 -13.92 -16.51 -6.24
N LEU A 209 -14.04 -15.31 -5.70
CA LEU A 209 -13.38 -14.84 -4.49
C LEU A 209 -14.40 -14.11 -3.59
N PRO A 210 -15.29 -14.85 -2.91
CA PRO A 210 -16.38 -14.25 -2.14
C PRO A 210 -15.87 -13.41 -0.96
N ASP A 211 -14.64 -13.63 -0.51
CA ASP A 211 -14.05 -12.90 0.62
C ASP A 211 -12.99 -11.86 0.20
N TYR A 212 -12.84 -11.58 -1.09
CA TYR A 212 -11.91 -10.55 -1.52
C TYR A 212 -12.50 -9.14 -1.27
N ILE A 213 -11.88 -8.41 -0.33
CA ILE A 213 -12.40 -7.14 0.19
C ILE A 213 -12.64 -6.10 -0.91
N GLY A 214 -11.74 -6.00 -1.89
CA GLY A 214 -11.85 -5.01 -2.97
C GLY A 214 -13.07 -5.25 -3.88
N PHE A 215 -13.47 -6.51 -4.09
CA PHE A 215 -14.69 -6.81 -4.84
C PHE A 215 -15.94 -6.48 -4.04
N ARG A 216 -15.95 -6.78 -2.73
CA ARG A 216 -17.08 -6.43 -1.86
C ARG A 216 -17.28 -4.93 -1.74
N GLU A 217 -16.19 -4.17 -1.60
CA GLU A 217 -16.22 -2.70 -1.60
C GLU A 217 -16.82 -2.16 -2.89
N THR A 218 -16.30 -2.61 -4.03
CA THR A 218 -16.76 -2.13 -5.34
C THR A 218 -18.21 -2.54 -5.61
N HIS A 219 -18.60 -3.73 -5.17
CA HIS A 219 -19.98 -4.21 -5.27
C HIS A 219 -20.95 -3.32 -4.49
N ALA A 220 -20.59 -2.99 -3.25
CA ALA A 220 -21.39 -2.08 -2.42
C ALA A 220 -21.47 -0.68 -3.06
N ASP A 221 -20.36 -0.12 -3.55
CA ASP A 221 -20.34 1.20 -4.19
C ASP A 221 -21.22 1.25 -5.46
N LEU A 222 -21.10 0.23 -6.31
CA LEU A 222 -21.88 0.12 -7.54
C LEU A 222 -23.39 0.06 -7.25
N LEU A 223 -23.81 -0.81 -6.34
CA LEU A 223 -25.23 -0.98 -6.01
C LEU A 223 -25.79 0.24 -5.27
N LEU A 224 -25.07 0.73 -4.25
CA LEU A 224 -25.57 1.79 -3.40
C LEU A 224 -25.49 3.15 -4.07
N HIS A 225 -24.36 3.51 -4.69
CA HIS A 225 -24.11 4.90 -5.11
C HIS A 225 -24.22 5.11 -6.62
N LYS A 226 -23.73 4.17 -7.45
CA LYS A 226 -23.74 4.33 -8.91
C LYS A 226 -25.09 3.99 -9.53
N LEU A 227 -25.58 2.79 -9.28
CA LEU A 227 -26.87 2.30 -9.78
C LEU A 227 -28.05 2.76 -8.93
N ARG A 228 -27.80 3.02 -7.63
CA ARG A 228 -28.82 3.33 -6.62
C ARG A 228 -29.92 2.26 -6.56
N ASP A 229 -29.55 1.01 -6.81
CA ASP A 229 -30.43 -0.14 -6.68
C ASP A 229 -30.53 -0.53 -5.20
N MET A 230 -31.46 0.10 -4.48
CA MET A 230 -31.69 -0.20 -3.07
C MET A 230 -32.31 -1.57 -2.83
N GLN A 231 -32.97 -2.17 -3.84
CA GLN A 231 -33.58 -3.48 -3.71
C GLN A 231 -32.52 -4.58 -3.58
N THR A 232 -31.43 -4.45 -4.33
CA THR A 232 -30.29 -5.38 -4.25
C THR A 232 -29.19 -4.88 -3.30
N GLY A 233 -28.95 -3.56 -3.29
CA GLY A 233 -27.88 -2.92 -2.55
C GLY A 233 -28.02 -3.00 -1.03
N LEU A 234 -29.23 -2.81 -0.49
CA LEU A 234 -29.43 -2.88 0.97
C LEU A 234 -29.20 -4.29 1.54
N PRO A 235 -29.74 -5.37 0.95
CA PRO A 235 -29.39 -6.73 1.37
C PRO A 235 -27.90 -7.04 1.26
N ALA A 236 -27.25 -6.65 0.16
CA ALA A 236 -25.82 -6.85 -0.03
C ALA A 236 -24.99 -6.11 1.03
N MET A 237 -25.37 -4.87 1.33
CA MET A 237 -24.74 -4.06 2.37
C MET A 237 -24.94 -4.66 3.76
N ARG A 238 -26.14 -5.18 4.07
CA ARG A 238 -26.43 -5.87 5.32
C ARG A 238 -25.54 -7.11 5.50
N GLN A 239 -25.44 -7.94 4.46
CA GLN A 239 -24.57 -9.12 4.49
C GLN A 239 -23.09 -8.72 4.68
N LEU A 240 -22.64 -7.63 4.06
CA LEU A 240 -21.30 -7.11 4.27
C LEU A 240 -21.04 -6.71 5.73
N VAL A 241 -22.01 -6.07 6.38
CA VAL A 241 -21.93 -5.71 7.81
C VAL A 241 -21.84 -6.95 8.69
N GLU A 242 -22.70 -7.94 8.47
CA GLU A 242 -22.70 -9.21 9.21
C GLU A 242 -21.35 -9.93 9.07
N ASP A 243 -20.86 -10.08 7.83
CA ASP A 243 -19.59 -10.74 7.54
C ASP A 243 -18.40 -9.99 8.16
N ALA A 244 -18.43 -8.66 8.19
CA ALA A 244 -17.41 -7.83 8.82
C ALA A 244 -17.38 -8.05 10.34
N ILE A 245 -18.56 -8.09 10.98
CA ILE A 245 -18.73 -8.31 12.41
C ILE A 245 -18.25 -9.71 12.82
N ASP A 246 -18.66 -10.74 12.08
CA ASP A 246 -18.31 -12.14 12.38
C ASP A 246 -16.80 -12.40 12.31
N LYS A 247 -16.09 -11.70 11.42
CA LYS A 247 -14.62 -11.79 11.29
C LYS A 247 -13.86 -11.04 12.40
N LYS A 248 -14.55 -10.27 13.26
CA LYS A 248 -14.00 -9.56 14.44
C LYS A 248 -12.75 -8.73 14.09
N PHE A 249 -11.71 -8.81 14.93
CA PHE A 249 -10.49 -8.02 14.78
C PHE A 249 -9.78 -8.22 13.42
N LYS A 250 -9.92 -9.40 12.80
CA LYS A 250 -9.29 -9.70 11.51
C LYS A 250 -9.88 -8.88 10.35
N ALA A 251 -11.03 -8.24 10.56
CA ALA A 251 -11.76 -7.48 9.54
C ALA A 251 -12.25 -6.11 10.05
N VAL A 252 -11.55 -5.47 11.00
CA VAL A 252 -11.86 -4.08 11.39
C VAL A 252 -11.82 -3.14 10.17
N SER A 253 -10.93 -3.42 9.21
CA SER A 253 -10.91 -2.74 7.92
C SER A 253 -12.20 -2.89 7.12
N TRP A 254 -12.89 -4.04 7.21
CA TRP A 254 -14.18 -4.25 6.54
C TRP A 254 -15.28 -3.44 7.23
N MET A 255 -15.28 -3.40 8.56
CA MET A 255 -16.26 -2.59 9.30
C MET A 255 -16.13 -1.12 8.94
N VAL A 256 -14.91 -0.62 8.86
CA VAL A 256 -14.62 0.78 8.53
C VAL A 256 -14.93 1.10 7.07
N MET A 257 -14.57 0.21 6.15
CA MET A 257 -14.98 0.30 4.75
C MET A 257 -16.51 0.33 4.62
N ALA A 258 -17.22 -0.57 5.31
CA ALA A 258 -18.67 -0.61 5.30
C ALA A 258 -19.28 0.68 5.89
N LEU A 259 -18.68 1.22 6.94
CA LEU A 259 -19.12 2.48 7.54
C LEU A 259 -18.91 3.67 6.59
N ASN A 260 -17.83 3.67 5.81
CA ASN A 260 -17.59 4.70 4.78
C ASN A 260 -18.65 4.65 3.67
N GLN A 261 -19.05 3.47 3.20
CA GLN A 261 -20.16 3.34 2.23
C GLN A 261 -21.48 3.93 2.74
N LEU A 262 -21.63 4.07 4.05
CA LEU A 262 -22.84 4.60 4.67
C LEU A 262 -22.69 6.04 5.13
N PHE A 263 -21.50 6.50 5.52
CA PHE A 263 -21.34 7.78 6.22
C PHE A 263 -20.21 8.65 5.67
N ASP A 264 -19.46 8.26 4.64
CA ASP A 264 -18.45 9.15 4.07
C ASP A 264 -19.12 10.45 3.57
N PRO A 265 -18.74 11.62 4.11
CA PRO A 265 -19.36 12.90 3.75
C PRO A 265 -19.04 13.33 2.32
N ALA A 266 -18.06 12.71 1.66
CA ALA A 266 -17.77 12.94 0.25
C ALA A 266 -18.78 12.25 -0.69
N MET A 267 -19.62 11.35 -0.18
CA MET A 267 -20.63 10.62 -0.95
C MET A 267 -22.05 11.19 -0.71
N ASP A 268 -22.87 11.25 -1.76
CA ASP A 268 -24.30 11.48 -1.61
C ASP A 268 -24.93 10.24 -1.00
N ASN A 269 -25.33 10.32 0.27
CA ASN A 269 -25.98 9.24 1.02
C ASN A 269 -27.46 9.53 1.29
N SER A 270 -28.03 10.56 0.64
CA SER A 270 -29.40 11.01 0.91
C SER A 270 -30.48 10.07 0.36
N HIS A 271 -30.12 9.26 -0.64
CA HIS A 271 -31.00 8.26 -1.24
C HIS A 271 -31.06 6.93 -0.49
N ILE A 272 -30.14 6.67 0.45
CA ILE A 272 -30.14 5.44 1.24
C ILE A 272 -31.20 5.59 2.35
N PRO A 273 -32.14 4.63 2.49
CA PRO A 273 -33.15 4.66 3.55
C PRO A 273 -32.55 4.87 4.94
N ARG A 274 -33.02 5.94 5.59
CA ARG A 274 -32.41 6.45 6.83
C ARG A 274 -32.43 5.41 7.96
N ALA A 275 -33.50 4.63 8.09
CA ALA A 275 -33.62 3.67 9.20
C ALA A 275 -32.55 2.56 9.08
N GLU A 276 -32.42 1.98 7.88
CA GLU A 276 -31.51 0.90 7.56
C GLU A 276 -30.05 1.36 7.63
N ARG A 277 -29.76 2.53 7.04
CA ARG A 277 -28.43 3.16 7.07
C ARG A 277 -27.93 3.36 8.50
N PHE A 278 -28.77 3.91 9.37
CA PHE A 278 -28.39 4.20 10.75
C PHE A 278 -28.36 2.98 11.65
N ALA A 279 -29.19 1.97 11.40
CA ALA A 279 -29.10 0.68 12.09
C ALA A 279 -27.75 -0.01 11.80
N MET A 280 -27.33 -0.08 10.52
CA MET A 280 -26.00 -0.60 10.17
C MET A 280 -24.87 0.22 10.80
N GLY A 281 -25.01 1.55 10.76
CA GLY A 281 -24.02 2.45 11.34
C GLY A 281 -23.84 2.26 12.84
N ASP A 282 -24.93 2.00 13.58
CA ASP A 282 -24.91 1.73 15.01
C ASP A 282 -24.15 0.42 15.31
N GLU A 283 -24.56 -0.68 14.68
CA GLU A 283 -23.95 -2.00 14.84
C GLU A 283 -22.44 -1.95 14.55
N LEU A 284 -22.04 -1.35 13.43
CA LEU A 284 -20.64 -1.19 13.07
C LEU A 284 -19.87 -0.33 14.09
N SER A 285 -20.45 0.80 14.51
CA SER A 285 -19.82 1.73 15.44
C SER A 285 -19.59 1.10 16.82
N GLU A 286 -20.59 0.38 17.35
CA GLU A 286 -20.45 -0.34 18.62
C GLU A 286 -19.36 -1.42 18.55
N GLN A 287 -19.32 -2.20 17.46
CA GLN A 287 -18.33 -3.25 17.28
C GLN A 287 -16.91 -2.69 17.12
N ILE A 288 -16.73 -1.63 16.32
CA ILE A 288 -15.43 -0.96 16.15
C ILE A 288 -14.93 -0.43 17.50
N LEU A 289 -15.79 0.24 18.28
CA LEU A 289 -15.42 0.79 19.58
C LEU A 289 -15.18 -0.28 20.65
N THR A 290 -15.86 -1.43 20.57
CA THR A 290 -15.63 -2.57 21.46
C THR A 290 -14.28 -3.24 21.17
N LEU A 291 -13.97 -3.45 19.90
CA LEU A 291 -12.71 -4.07 19.46
C LEU A 291 -11.52 -3.13 19.62
N ASN A 292 -11.75 -1.82 19.53
CA ASN A 292 -10.72 -0.80 19.62
C ASN A 292 -11.15 0.40 20.50
N PRO A 293 -11.23 0.20 21.82
CA PRO A 293 -11.72 1.22 22.73
C PRO A 293 -10.85 2.48 22.68
N PRO A 294 -11.45 3.68 22.82
CA PRO A 294 -10.71 4.94 22.87
C PRO A 294 -9.70 4.98 24.03
N GLN A 295 -9.96 4.25 25.11
CA GLN A 295 -9.05 4.09 26.23
C GLN A 295 -8.03 2.98 25.93
N GLY A 296 -7.00 3.27 25.12
CA GLY A 296 -5.87 2.34 24.94
C GLY A 296 -4.82 2.79 23.94
N GLU A 297 -3.56 2.43 24.17
CA GLU A 297 -2.43 2.77 23.29
C GLU A 297 -2.42 1.90 22.02
N GLY A 298 -1.93 2.46 20.91
CA GLY A 298 -1.73 1.74 19.64
C GLY A 298 -1.60 2.69 18.43
N PRO A 299 -0.64 2.46 17.52
CA PRO A 299 -0.44 3.33 16.36
C PRO A 299 -1.66 3.25 15.42
N LEU A 300 -2.01 4.36 14.77
CA LEU A 300 -3.04 4.47 13.73
C LEU A 300 -4.50 4.18 14.15
N LYS A 301 -4.79 4.02 15.45
CA LYS A 301 -6.16 3.82 15.97
C LYS A 301 -7.15 4.91 15.54
N PHE A 302 -6.65 6.12 15.29
CA PHE A 302 -7.48 7.25 14.86
C PHE A 302 -8.20 7.03 13.53
N ARG A 303 -7.65 6.22 12.61
CA ARG A 303 -8.26 6.00 11.28
C ARG A 303 -9.64 5.35 11.36
N TRP A 304 -9.88 4.59 12.43
CA TRP A 304 -11.16 3.93 12.67
C TRP A 304 -12.20 4.87 13.28
N TYR A 305 -11.76 5.92 13.98
CA TYR A 305 -12.66 6.84 14.69
C TYR A 305 -13.31 7.89 13.81
N VAL A 306 -12.70 8.21 12.66
CA VAL A 306 -13.25 9.22 11.74
C VAL A 306 -14.65 8.83 11.22
N PRO A 307 -14.86 7.66 10.60
CA PRO A 307 -16.20 7.31 10.13
C PRO A 307 -17.19 7.01 11.26
N VAL A 308 -16.71 6.54 12.42
CA VAL A 308 -17.55 6.37 13.62
C VAL A 308 -18.01 7.72 14.16
N ALA A 309 -17.13 8.73 14.18
CA ALA A 309 -17.50 10.09 14.58
C ALA A 309 -18.53 10.69 13.61
N GLN A 310 -18.36 10.46 12.31
CA GLN A 310 -19.31 10.91 11.30
C GLN A 310 -20.70 10.28 11.49
N TYR A 311 -20.77 8.97 11.78
CA TYR A 311 -22.02 8.31 12.17
C TYR A 311 -22.66 9.01 13.38
N TYR A 312 -21.91 9.24 14.47
CA TYR A 312 -22.44 9.90 15.66
C TYR A 312 -22.88 11.34 15.42
N TYR A 313 -22.18 12.07 14.54
CA TYR A 313 -22.54 13.42 14.17
C TYR A 313 -23.88 13.45 13.43
N GLU A 314 -24.05 12.61 12.41
CA GLU A 314 -25.30 12.52 11.64
C GLU A 314 -26.46 11.89 12.43
N SER A 315 -26.17 11.11 13.47
CA SER A 315 -27.21 10.55 14.36
C SER A 315 -27.66 11.53 15.43
N GLY A 316 -27.01 12.70 15.52
CA GLY A 316 -27.32 13.78 16.45
C GLY A 316 -26.53 13.73 17.76
N ASN A 317 -25.66 12.74 17.96
CA ASN A 317 -24.77 12.63 19.12
C ASN A 317 -23.45 13.37 18.88
N LYS A 318 -23.54 14.70 18.77
CA LYS A 318 -22.38 15.57 18.47
C LYS A 318 -21.27 15.45 19.50
N ASP A 319 -21.60 15.36 20.79
CA ASP A 319 -20.62 15.23 21.87
C ASP A 319 -19.75 13.98 21.69
N ARG A 320 -20.36 12.86 21.31
CA ARG A 320 -19.64 11.62 21.05
C ARG A 320 -18.75 11.72 19.81
N ALA A 321 -19.23 12.36 18.76
CA ALA A 321 -18.46 12.60 17.53
C ALA A 321 -17.21 13.45 17.82
N ILE A 322 -17.38 14.57 18.53
CA ILE A 322 -16.29 15.47 18.93
C ILE A 322 -15.25 14.72 19.76
N ALA A 323 -15.68 14.00 20.80
CA ALA A 323 -14.78 13.24 21.67
C ALA A 323 -13.91 12.23 20.91
N LEU A 324 -14.47 11.56 19.89
CA LEU A 324 -13.73 10.61 19.05
C LEU A 324 -12.68 11.30 18.18
N ILE A 325 -13.00 12.46 17.60
CA ILE A 325 -12.04 13.26 16.83
C ILE A 325 -10.93 13.82 17.72
N GLU A 326 -11.24 14.25 18.93
CA GLU A 326 -10.23 14.72 19.90
C GLU A 326 -9.27 13.60 20.31
N VAL A 327 -9.78 12.38 20.54
CA VAL A 327 -8.94 11.21 20.79
C VAL A 327 -8.04 10.90 19.59
N ALA A 328 -8.57 11.02 18.37
CA ALA A 328 -7.82 10.86 17.14
C ALA A 328 -6.68 11.88 17.01
N LEU A 329 -6.95 13.16 17.24
CA LEU A 329 -5.97 14.26 17.22
C LEU A 329 -4.88 14.06 18.29
N LYS A 330 -5.27 13.70 19.52
CA LYS A 330 -4.33 13.41 20.60
C LYS A 330 -3.38 12.26 20.23
N SER A 331 -3.91 11.20 19.62
CA SER A 331 -3.12 10.05 19.18
C SER A 331 -2.09 10.42 18.10
N LEU A 332 -2.44 11.34 17.21
CA LEU A 332 -1.53 11.84 16.16
C LEU A 332 -0.36 12.66 16.74
N GLY A 333 -0.58 13.36 17.85
CA GLY A 333 0.42 14.18 18.54
C GLY A 333 1.45 13.40 19.37
N ASN A 334 1.25 12.10 19.61
CA ASN A 334 2.19 11.30 20.40
C ASN A 334 3.57 11.16 19.71
N PRO A 335 4.69 11.37 20.43
CA PRO A 335 6.04 11.20 19.88
C PRO A 335 6.26 9.78 19.35
N GLY A 336 6.86 9.65 18.17
CA GLY A 336 7.21 8.35 17.58
C GLY A 336 6.07 7.62 16.85
N THR A 337 4.85 8.18 16.76
CA THR A 337 3.73 7.53 16.06
C THR A 337 3.93 7.41 14.55
N MET A 338 4.50 8.44 13.89
CA MET A 338 4.85 8.46 12.46
C MET A 338 5.72 9.70 12.11
N PRO A 339 6.39 9.74 10.94
CA PRO A 339 7.11 10.92 10.46
C PRO A 339 6.19 12.15 10.32
N ASP A 340 6.70 13.36 10.58
CA ASP A 340 5.86 14.58 10.64
C ASP A 340 5.15 14.92 9.33
N HIS A 341 5.78 14.65 8.18
CA HIS A 341 5.15 14.84 6.87
C HIS A 341 3.91 13.94 6.66
N ILE A 342 3.90 12.75 7.26
CA ILE A 342 2.74 11.86 7.24
C ILE A 342 1.67 12.32 8.24
N LYS A 343 2.07 12.89 9.40
CA LYS A 343 1.09 13.46 10.35
C LYS A 343 0.27 14.57 9.70
N GLN A 344 0.91 15.44 8.93
CA GLN A 344 0.24 16.55 8.24
C GLN A 344 -0.89 16.08 7.31
N TYR A 345 -0.72 14.93 6.65
CA TYR A 345 -1.75 14.34 5.78
C TYR A 345 -3.05 14.02 6.54
N TYR A 346 -2.96 13.57 7.80
CA TYR A 346 -4.12 13.22 8.63
C TYR A 346 -4.64 14.36 9.49
N LEU A 347 -3.80 15.36 9.78
CA LEU A 347 -4.15 16.46 10.65
C LEU A 347 -5.27 17.32 10.05
N THR A 348 -5.16 17.70 8.77
CA THR A 348 -6.13 18.58 8.12
C THR A 348 -7.55 17.99 8.10
N PRO A 349 -7.78 16.72 7.66
CA PRO A 349 -9.12 16.14 7.71
C PRO A 349 -9.71 16.03 9.12
N LEU A 350 -8.88 15.73 10.13
CA LEU A 350 -9.35 15.65 11.53
C LEU A 350 -9.74 17.02 12.08
N LEU A 351 -8.96 18.06 11.81
CA LEU A 351 -9.32 19.43 12.17
C LEU A 351 -10.59 19.86 11.42
N GLN A 352 -10.74 19.49 10.15
CA GLN A 352 -11.93 19.84 9.37
C GLN A 352 -13.18 19.18 9.94
N ALA A 353 -13.10 17.90 10.34
CA ALA A 353 -14.18 17.21 11.04
C ALA A 353 -14.52 17.91 12.36
N LEU A 354 -13.51 18.25 13.18
CA LEU A 354 -13.71 18.96 14.44
C LEU A 354 -14.40 20.32 14.24
N ALA A 355 -13.96 21.10 13.25
CA ALA A 355 -14.55 22.40 12.93
C ALA A 355 -16.01 22.25 12.47
N ASN A 356 -16.29 21.26 11.62
CA ASN A 356 -17.65 20.99 11.16
C ASN A 356 -18.57 20.53 12.31
N TYR A 357 -18.06 19.75 13.27
CA TYR A 357 -18.86 19.22 14.37
C TYR A 357 -19.14 20.25 15.46
N THR A 358 -18.15 21.11 15.76
CA THR A 358 -18.27 22.18 16.76
C THR A 358 -18.97 23.43 16.21
N GLY A 359 -18.88 23.68 14.90
CA GLY A 359 -19.27 24.95 14.30
C GLY A 359 -18.27 26.08 14.57
N GLU A 360 -17.09 25.75 15.10
CA GLU A 360 -16.02 26.68 15.44
C GLU A 360 -14.76 26.39 14.63
N ASN A 361 -13.82 27.34 14.59
CA ASN A 361 -12.53 27.09 13.94
C ASN A 361 -11.72 26.07 14.75
N ALA A 362 -11.09 25.12 14.08
CA ALA A 362 -10.22 24.13 14.70
C ALA A 362 -8.76 24.36 14.30
N CYS A 363 -7.85 24.39 15.28
CA CYS A 363 -6.44 24.69 15.06
C CYS A 363 -5.52 23.68 15.75
N SER A 364 -4.36 23.43 15.15
CA SER A 364 -3.24 22.70 15.77
C SER A 364 -1.92 23.27 15.27
N GLY A 365 -1.17 23.95 16.15
CA GLY A 365 0.00 24.73 15.75
C GLY A 365 -0.40 25.88 14.82
N ASP A 366 0.30 26.04 13.70
CA ASP A 366 0.02 27.07 12.70
C ASP A 366 -1.11 26.71 11.71
N LEU A 367 -1.60 25.47 11.76
CA LEU A 367 -2.67 25.00 10.89
C LEU A 367 -4.03 25.24 11.54
N CYS A 368 -4.88 26.04 10.89
CA CYS A 368 -6.26 26.28 11.28
C CYS A 368 -7.20 26.04 10.10
N VAL A 369 -8.37 25.47 10.36
CA VAL A 369 -9.44 25.29 9.38
C VAL A 369 -10.75 25.87 9.91
N VAL A 370 -11.60 26.32 8.98
CA VAL A 370 -12.92 26.86 9.29
C VAL A 370 -14.02 25.81 9.02
N PRO A 371 -15.17 25.88 9.71
CA PRO A 371 -16.31 25.01 9.39
C PRO A 371 -16.77 25.17 7.95
N GLN A 372 -16.99 24.06 7.26
CA GLN A 372 -17.64 24.07 5.94
C GLN A 372 -19.15 24.14 6.15
N THR A 373 -19.76 25.28 5.82
CA THR A 373 -21.22 25.41 5.77
C THR A 373 -21.75 24.54 4.63
N THR A 374 -22.61 23.57 4.93
CA THR A 374 -23.39 22.82 3.92
C THR A 374 -24.16 23.82 3.07
N ALA A 375 -23.71 24.04 1.83
CA ALA A 375 -24.42 24.86 0.86
C ALA A 375 -25.69 24.12 0.40
N ALA A 376 -26.78 24.31 1.14
CA ALA A 376 -28.14 23.98 0.71
C ALA A 376 -29.11 25.16 0.86
N GLU A 377 -28.66 26.33 1.32
CA GLU A 377 -29.49 27.54 1.43
C GLU A 377 -28.71 28.75 0.91
N ASN A 378 -28.80 29.01 -0.40
CA ASN A 378 -28.76 30.35 -1.03
C ASN A 378 -28.71 30.24 -2.57
N GLN A 379 -29.82 29.79 -3.17
CA GLN A 379 -30.22 30.22 -4.51
C GLN A 379 -31.71 30.58 -4.50
N SER A 380 -32.07 31.55 -3.66
CA SER A 380 -33.37 32.23 -3.75
C SER A 380 -33.30 33.61 -3.10
N ALA A 381 -32.42 34.47 -3.59
CA ALA A 381 -32.52 35.93 -3.48
C ALA A 381 -31.30 36.56 -4.17
N VAL A 382 -31.38 36.83 -5.46
CA VAL A 382 -31.17 38.15 -6.08
C VAL A 382 -31.63 38.03 -7.53
N ALA A 383 -32.68 38.81 -7.84
CA ALA A 383 -33.22 39.28 -9.13
C ALA A 383 -32.85 38.58 -10.44
#